data_AF-A0A7Y5DFD8-F1
#
_entry.id   AF-A0A7Y5DFD8-F1
#
_cell.length_a   1.000
_cell.length_b   1.000
_cell.length_c   1.000
_cell.angle_alpha   90.00
_cell.angle_beta   90.00
_cell.angle_gamma   90.00
#
_symmetry.space_group_name_H-M   'P 1'
#
loop_
_entity.id
_entity.type
_entity.pdbx_description
1 polymer ?
#
loop_
_entity_poly.entity_id
_entity_poly.type
_entity_poly.pdbx_seq_one_letter_code
_entity_poly.pdbx_strand_id
1 'polypeptide(L)'
;MARAKGRSPVVSKGPKAWDGRFTEKTNRLVEAFTVSVAVDRRLYAYDIQGSIAHCKTLGKARVLTGAETKAIVRGLESVKAELDR
;
A
#
# COMPACT_ATOMS: atom_id res chain seq x y z
N MET A 1 36.21 18.76 -6.38
CA MET A 1 35.51 17.48 -6.13
C MET A 1 34.36 17.72 -5.16
N ALA A 2 33.12 17.80 -5.66
CA ALA A 2 31.94 18.01 -4.82
C ALA A 2 31.30 16.65 -4.50
N ARG A 3 31.30 16.25 -3.22
CA ARG A 3 30.61 15.05 -2.75
C ARG A 3 29.10 15.29 -2.78
N ALA A 4 28.39 14.59 -3.67
CA ALA A 4 26.94 14.51 -3.66
C ALA A 4 26.47 13.84 -2.36
N LYS A 5 25.69 14.57 -1.54
CA LYS A 5 25.03 14.00 -0.36
C LYS A 5 23.93 13.06 -0.83
N GLY A 6 24.09 11.77 -0.55
CA GLY A 6 23.07 10.75 -0.78
C GLY A 6 21.78 11.13 -0.06
N ARG A 7 20.68 11.16 -0.82
CA ARG A 7 19.34 11.43 -0.29
C ARG A 7 18.83 10.13 0.35
N SER A 8 18.87 10.06 1.68
CA SER A 8 18.25 8.95 2.42
C SER A 8 16.75 8.92 2.13
N PRO A 9 16.13 7.73 2.04
CA PRO A 9 14.70 7.63 1.76
C PRO A 9 13.92 8.20 2.94
N VAL A 10 13.01 9.13 2.65
CA VAL A 10 12.09 9.71 3.63
C VAL A 10 11.04 8.64 3.92
N VAL A 11 11.23 7.85 4.98
CA VAL A 11 10.16 6.99 5.50
C VAL A 11 9.18 7.88 6.29
N SER A 12 8.00 8.11 5.73
CA SER A 12 6.94 8.87 6.39
C SER A 12 6.45 8.14 7.64
N LYS A 13 6.68 8.69 8.83
CA LYS A 13 6.09 8.25 10.11
C LYS A 13 4.61 8.70 10.22
N GLY A 14 3.75 8.26 9.32
CA GLY A 14 2.29 8.38 9.47
C GLY A 14 1.74 7.33 10.44
N PRO A 15 0.52 7.51 10.97
CA PRO A 15 -0.18 6.44 11.69
C PRO A 15 -0.30 5.20 10.80
N LYS A 16 -0.25 4.00 11.41
CA LYS A 16 -0.32 2.76 10.64
C LYS A 16 -1.68 2.67 9.95
N ALA A 17 -1.71 2.22 8.70
CA ALA A 17 -2.96 2.12 7.93
C ALA A 17 -3.98 1.14 8.56
N TRP A 18 -3.51 0.26 9.46
CA TRP A 18 -4.30 -0.72 10.19
C TRP A 18 -4.35 -0.43 11.70
N ASP A 19 -3.97 0.78 12.13
CA ASP A 19 -4.11 1.15 13.53
C ASP A 19 -5.59 1.19 13.93
N GLY A 20 -5.87 0.83 15.19
CA GLY A 20 -7.21 0.43 15.62
C GLY A 20 -7.90 1.44 16.54
N ARG A 21 -8.80 0.91 17.37
CA ARG A 21 -9.59 1.67 18.35
C ARG A 21 -8.81 2.09 19.61
N PHE A 22 -7.55 1.66 19.74
CA PHE A 22 -6.72 1.98 20.90
C PHE A 22 -5.99 3.29 20.68
N THR A 23 -5.97 4.13 21.72
CA THR A 23 -5.24 5.40 21.70
C THR A 23 -3.74 5.21 21.97
N GLU A 24 -3.37 4.10 22.60
CA GLU A 24 -1.98 3.72 22.86
C GLU A 24 -1.39 2.90 21.71
N LYS A 25 -0.06 2.96 21.57
CA LYS A 25 0.65 2.19 20.55
C LYS A 25 0.60 0.70 20.87
N THR A 26 0.47 -0.11 19.83
CA THR A 26 0.58 -1.56 19.96
C THR A 26 1.94 -1.93 20.57
N ASN A 27 1.94 -2.88 21.51
CA ASN A 27 3.17 -3.36 22.13
C ASN A 27 4.12 -3.96 21.06
N ARG A 28 5.41 -3.61 21.12
CA ARG A 28 6.41 -4.07 20.13
C ARG A 28 6.48 -5.59 19.96
N LEU A 29 6.28 -6.35 21.04
CA LEU A 29 6.28 -7.82 20.97
C LEU A 29 5.08 -8.33 20.16
N VAL A 30 3.91 -7.71 20.34
CA VAL A 30 2.70 -8.03 19.57
C VAL A 30 2.90 -7.66 18.10
N GLU A 31 3.52 -6.52 17.82
CA GLU A 31 3.82 -6.12 16.44
C GLU A 31 4.78 -7.09 15.75
N ALA A 32 5.85 -7.48 16.43
CA ALA A 32 6.83 -8.42 15.89
C ALA A 32 6.23 -9.82 15.69
N PHE A 33 5.29 -10.23 16.55
CA PHE A 33 4.61 -11.52 16.42
C PHE A 33 3.57 -11.53 15.29
N THR A 34 2.88 -10.41 15.05
CA THR A 34 1.77 -10.35 14.07
C THR A 34 2.18 -9.92 12.67
N VAL A 35 3.41 -9.45 12.47
CA VAL A 35 3.88 -9.03 11.14
C VAL A 35 4.00 -10.23 10.19
N SER A 36 3.29 -10.19 9.07
CA SER A 36 3.26 -11.27 8.09
C SER A 36 3.93 -10.93 6.75
N VAL A 37 4.42 -9.69 6.57
CA VAL A 37 4.94 -9.18 5.28
C VAL A 37 6.04 -10.05 4.67
N ALA A 38 6.90 -10.66 5.49
CA ALA A 38 7.98 -11.52 5.03
C ALA A 38 7.46 -12.76 4.27
N VAL A 39 6.26 -13.22 4.61
CA VAL A 39 5.59 -14.37 3.98
C VAL A 39 4.62 -13.89 2.90
N ASP A 40 3.80 -12.88 3.22
CA ASP A 40 2.70 -12.44 2.37
C ASP A 40 3.14 -11.61 1.17
N ARG A 41 4.38 -11.09 1.16
CA ARG A 41 4.91 -10.32 0.02
C ARG A 41 4.70 -11.04 -1.30
N ARG A 42 4.83 -12.38 -1.36
CA ARG A 42 4.62 -13.17 -2.58
C ARG A 42 3.21 -13.06 -3.17
N LEU A 43 2.24 -12.60 -2.39
CA LEU A 43 0.84 -12.48 -2.77
C LEU A 43 0.51 -11.13 -3.42
N TYR A 44 1.46 -10.19 -3.50
CA TYR A 44 1.20 -8.81 -3.97
C TYR A 44 0.48 -8.75 -5.33
N ALA A 45 0.84 -9.64 -6.27
CA ALA A 45 0.25 -9.63 -7.60
C ALA A 45 -1.25 -9.95 -7.56
N TYR A 46 -1.68 -10.83 -6.65
CA TYR A 46 -3.08 -11.20 -6.47
C TYR A 46 -3.86 -10.10 -5.74
N ASP A 47 -3.26 -9.49 -4.71
CA ASP A 47 -3.85 -8.36 -3.99
C ASP A 47 -4.11 -7.16 -4.91
N ILE A 48 -3.17 -6.84 -5.80
CA ILE A 48 -3.34 -5.79 -6.81
C ILE A 48 -4.45 -6.14 -7.80
N GLN A 49 -4.50 -7.39 -8.29
CA GLN A 49 -5.56 -7.83 -9.20
C GLN A 49 -6.94 -7.72 -8.54
N GLY A 50 -7.06 -8.17 -7.29
CA GLY A 50 -8.28 -8.05 -6.50
C GLY A 50 -8.68 -6.59 -6.28
N SER A 51 -7.72 -5.73 -5.96
CA SER A 51 -7.93 -4.29 -5.79
C SER A 51 -8.42 -3.61 -7.08
N ILE A 52 -7.86 -3.95 -8.24
CA ILE A 52 -8.32 -3.44 -9.54
C ILE A 52 -9.75 -3.90 -9.82
N ALA A 53 -10.06 -5.17 -9.58
CA ALA A 53 -11.41 -5.70 -9.78
C ALA A 53 -12.43 -5.02 -8.85
N HIS A 54 -12.06 -4.79 -7.59
CA HIS A 54 -12.89 -4.10 -6.63
C HIS A 54 -13.11 -2.63 -7.02
N CYS A 55 -12.05 -1.91 -7.40
CA CYS A 55 -12.15 -0.53 -7.89
C CYS A 55 -13.08 -0.40 -9.10
N LYS A 56 -12.97 -1.30 -10.08
CA LYS A 56 -13.89 -1.36 -11.24
C LYS A 56 -15.33 -1.62 -10.80
N THR A 57 -15.54 -2.45 -9.78
CA THR A 57 -16.87 -2.73 -9.20
C THR A 57 -17.45 -1.49 -8.52
N LEU A 58 -16.65 -0.76 -7.74
CA LEU A 58 -17.05 0.51 -7.11
C LEU A 58 -17.42 1.58 -8.16
N GLY A 59 -16.70 1.63 -9.28
CA GLY A 59 -17.06 2.50 -10.41
C GLY A 59 -18.42 2.13 -11.03
N LYS A 60 -18.70 0.84 -11.22
CA LYS A 60 -20.02 0.36 -11.70
C LYS A 60 -21.15 0.67 -10.72
N ALA A 61 -20.87 0.53 -9.42
CA ALA A 61 -21.80 0.86 -8.34
C ALA A 61 -21.97 2.38 -8.14
N ARG A 62 -21.28 3.22 -8.91
CA ARG A 62 -21.28 4.69 -8.82
C ARG A 62 -20.81 5.24 -7.47
N VAL A 63 -20.03 4.45 -6.73
CA VAL A 63 -19.30 4.92 -5.53
C VAL A 63 -18.09 5.75 -5.95
N LEU A 64 -17.48 5.40 -7.08
CA LEU A 64 -16.38 6.17 -7.70
C LEU A 64 -16.83 6.70 -9.05
N THR A 65 -16.37 7.89 -9.41
CA THR A 65 -16.49 8.40 -10.78
C THR A 65 -15.60 7.59 -11.74
N GLY A 66 -15.89 7.69 -13.04
CA GLY A 66 -15.03 7.08 -14.05
C GLY A 66 -13.60 7.63 -14.05
N ALA A 67 -13.41 8.90 -13.68
CA ALA A 67 -12.10 9.52 -13.57
C ALA A 67 -11.30 8.94 -12.39
N GLU A 68 -11.93 8.85 -11.21
CA GLU A 68 -11.33 8.27 -10.00
C GLU A 68 -10.99 6.79 -10.21
N THR A 69 -11.92 6.02 -10.77
CA THR A 69 -11.70 4.60 -11.08
C THR A 69 -10.47 4.42 -11.96
N LYS A 70 -10.36 5.21 -13.05
CA LYS A 70 -9.20 5.16 -13.95
C LYS A 70 -7.91 5.59 -13.25
N ALA A 71 -7.96 6.60 -12.39
CA ALA A 71 -6.80 7.07 -11.65
C ALA A 71 -6.26 6.02 -10.67
N ILE A 72 -7.14 5.38 -9.90
CA ILE A 72 -6.77 4.33 -8.94
C ILE A 72 -6.22 3.11 -9.67
N VAL A 73 -6.85 2.65 -10.75
CA VAL A 73 -6.36 1.50 -11.53
C VAL A 73 -4.96 1.75 -12.07
N ARG A 74 -4.69 2.94 -12.64
CA ARG A 74 -3.33 3.29 -13.09
C ARG A 74 -2.32 3.32 -11.95
N GLY A 75 -2.72 3.81 -10.77
CA GLY A 75 -1.87 3.81 -9.59
C GLY A 75 -1.50 2.38 -9.17
N LEU A 76 -2.48 1.48 -9.13
CA LEU A 76 -2.27 0.06 -8.81
C LEU A 76 -1.36 -0.64 -9.83
N GLU A 77 -1.50 -0.34 -11.12
CA GLU A 77 -0.61 -0.83 -12.17
C GLU A 77 0.83 -0.33 -12.00
N SER A 78 1.01 0.94 -11.61
CA SER A 78 2.33 1.50 -11.29
C SER A 78 2.97 0.78 -10.09
N VAL A 79 2.22 0.59 -9.00
CA VAL A 79 2.70 -0.15 -7.82
C VAL A 79 3.10 -1.57 -8.19
N LYS A 80 2.32 -2.24 -9.06
CA LYS A 80 2.69 -3.57 -9.56
C LYS A 80 4.02 -3.55 -10.29
N ALA A 81 4.20 -2.62 -11.23
CA ALA A 81 5.43 -2.48 -12.00
C ALA A 81 6.64 -2.18 -11.10
N GLU A 82 6.44 -1.46 -9.99
CA GLU A 82 7.49 -1.22 -8.99
C GLU A 82 7.87 -2.49 -8.22
N LEU A 83 6.90 -3.33 -7.87
CA LEU A 83 7.08 -4.58 -7.12
C LEU A 83 7.57 -5.77 -7.96
N ASP A 84 7.33 -5.73 -9.27
CA ASP A 84 7.81 -6.72 -10.24
C ASP A 84 9.35 -6.64 -10.48
N ARG A 85 10.00 -5.56 -10.04
CA ARG A 85 11.46 -5.33 -10.16
C ARG A 85 12.23 -5.95 -9.00
#